data_AF-A0A379PLG6-F1
#
_entry.id   AF-A0A379PLG6-F1
#
_cell.length_a   1.000
_cell.length_b   1.000
_cell.length_c   1.000
_cell.angle_alpha   90.00
_cell.angle_beta   90.00
_cell.angle_gamma   90.00
#
_symmetry.space_group_name_H-M   'P 1'
#
loop_
_entity.id
_entity.type
_entity.pdbx_description
1 polymer ?
#
loop_
_entity_poly.entity_id
_entity_poly.type
_entity_poly.pdbx_seq_one_letter_code
_entity_poly.pdbx_strand_id
1 'polypeptide(L)' 'MRELQTALGLVAAESGICLVPASVETLRRDNVAYRPIKEKAVSPVIMSTRKGDRSPEIALLLQLVKDIYRREGIAFGV' A
#
# COMPACT_ATOMS: atom_id res chain seq x y z
N MET A 1 3.75 12.24 3.58
CA MET A 1 3.58 11.48 4.85
C MET A 1 2.78 12.22 5.92
N ARG A 2 2.33 13.46 5.70
CA ARG A 2 1.50 14.19 6.68
C ARG A 2 0.01 13.89 6.52
N GLU A 3 -0.51 13.70 5.31
CA GLU A 3 -1.96 13.58 5.12
C GLU A 3 -2.55 12.34 5.79
N LEU A 4 -1.87 11.19 5.69
CA LEU A 4 -2.36 9.95 6.32
C LEU A 4 -2.39 10.04 7.85
N GLN A 5 -1.35 10.62 8.46
CA GLN A 5 -1.31 10.80 9.93
C GLN A 5 -2.42 11.75 10.39
N THR A 6 -2.66 12.84 9.65
CA THR A 6 -3.75 13.77 9.93
C THR A 6 -5.10 13.09 9.80
N ALA A 7 -5.34 12.34 8.72
CA ALA A 7 -6.60 11.63 8.50
C ALA A 7 -6.87 10.61 9.61
N LEU A 8 -5.88 9.80 9.99
CA LEU A 8 -6.01 8.85 11.10
C LEU A 8 -6.22 9.56 12.45
N GLY A 9 -5.58 10.71 12.65
CA GLY A 9 -5.82 11.55 13.84
C GLY A 9 -7.26 12.06 13.93
N LEU A 10 -7.86 12.44 12.79
CA LEU A 10 -9.26 12.86 12.74
C LEU A 10 -10.23 11.69 12.97
N VAL A 11 -9.92 10.49 12.48
CA VAL A 11 -10.70 9.28 12.79
C VAL A 11 -10.63 8.94 14.28
N ALA A 12 -9.43 9.00 14.88
CA ALA A 12 -9.25 8.79 16.31
C ALA A 12 -9.96 9.84 17.18
N ALA A 13 -10.19 11.04 16.62
CA ALA A 13 -10.96 12.12 17.23
C ALA A 13 -12.47 12.05 16.90
N GLU A 14 -12.95 10.90 16.40
CA GLU A 14 -14.37 10.63 16.10
C GLU A 14 -14.98 11.57 15.03
N SER A 15 -14.15 12.23 14.22
CA SER A 15 -14.62 13.16 13.18
C SER A 15 -15.21 12.47 11.94
N GLY A 16 -15.10 11.14 11.83
CA GLY A 16 -15.60 10.38 10.68
C GLY A 16 -14.81 9.10 10.42
N ILE A 17 -14.84 8.64 9.16
CA ILE A 17 -14.13 7.46 8.67
C ILE A 17 -13.20 7.82 7.51
N CYS A 18 -12.16 7.02 7.29
CA CYS A 18 -11.29 7.14 6.12
C CYS A 18 -11.03 5.76 5.49
N LEU A 19 -10.83 5.74 4.16
CA LEU A 19 -10.39 4.55 3.45
C LEU A 19 -8.87 4.55 3.38
N VAL A 20 -8.26 3.41 3.73
CA VAL A 20 -6.81 3.25 3.71
C VAL A 20 -6.43 1.91 3.08
N PRO A 21 -5.26 1.81 2.43
CA PRO A 21 -4.71 0.51 2.04
C PRO A 21 -4.46 -0.38 3.26
N ALA A 22 -4.58 -1.70 3.11
CA ALA A 22 -4.36 -2.66 4.18
C ALA A 22 -2.96 -2.53 4.83
N SER A 23 -1.95 -2.07 4.08
CA SER A 23 -0.60 -1.82 4.61
C SER A 23 -0.56 -0.78 5.75
N VAL A 24 -1.55 0.13 5.82
CA VAL A 24 -1.63 1.16 6.87
C VAL A 24 -1.99 0.57 8.24
N GLU A 25 -2.65 -0.59 8.28
CA GLU A 25 -3.02 -1.26 9.54
C GLU A 25 -1.78 -1.57 10.40
N THR A 26 -0.62 -1.78 9.77
CA THR A 26 0.67 -1.99 10.46
C THR A 26 1.08 -0.82 11.36
N LEU A 27 0.57 0.38 11.08
CA LEU A 27 0.91 1.59 11.81
C LEU A 27 0.25 1.66 13.21
N ARG A 28 -0.74 0.80 13.49
CA ARG A 28 -1.44 0.62 14.77
C ARG A 28 -1.60 1.91 15.61
N ARG A 29 -2.62 2.70 15.26
CA ARG A 29 -3.01 3.89 16.01
C ARG A 29 -4.00 3.51 17.11
N ASP A 30 -3.77 4.00 18.32
CA ASP A 30 -4.76 3.87 19.40
C ASP A 30 -6.09 4.52 18.99
N ASN A 31 -7.20 3.93 19.45
CA ASN A 31 -8.56 4.39 19.20
C ASN A 31 -9.00 4.41 17.72
N VAL A 32 -8.33 3.65 16.84
CA VAL A 32 -8.77 3.43 15.45
C VAL A 32 -9.02 1.94 15.22
N ALA A 33 -10.24 1.59 14.81
CA ALA A 33 -10.57 0.23 14.39
C ALA A 33 -10.46 0.12 12.86
N TYR A 34 -9.61 -0.80 12.39
CA TYR A 34 -9.52 -1.14 10.97
C TYR A 34 -10.59 -2.20 10.63
N ARG A 35 -11.36 -1.97 9.57
CA ARG A 35 -12.43 -2.87 9.11
C ARG A 35 -12.24 -3.20 7.63
N PRO A 36 -12.37 -4.48 7.23
CA PRO A 36 -12.32 -4.85 5.82
C PRO A 36 -13.53 -4.29 5.07
N ILE A 37 -13.30 -3.88 3.83
CA ILE A 37 -14.37 -3.49 2.89
C ILE A 37 -14.91 -4.76 2.25
N LYS A 38 -16.24 -4.88 2.13
CA LYS A 38 -16.89 -6.08 1.59
C LYS A 38 -16.67 -6.21 0.08
N GLU A 39 -16.72 -5.08 -0.62
CA GLU A 39 -16.44 -4.96 -2.04
C GLU A 39 -14.96 -5.24 -2.31
N LYS A 40 -14.65 -5.75 -3.51
CA LYS A 40 -13.28 -5.90 -3.98
C LYS A 40 -12.68 -4.53 -4.34
N ALA A 41 -12.37 -3.73 -3.33
CA ALA A 41 -11.67 -2.46 -3.47
C ALA A 41 -10.16 -2.69 -3.36
N VAL A 42 -9.40 -2.23 -4.36
CA VAL A 42 -7.94 -2.40 -4.41
C VAL A 42 -7.25 -1.05 -4.61
N SER A 43 -6.06 -0.90 -4.02
CA SER A 43 -5.18 0.24 -4.21
C SER A 43 -3.82 -0.29 -4.70
N PRO A 44 -3.57 -0.29 -6.03
CA PRO A 44 -2.36 -0.90 -6.58
C PRO A 44 -1.12 -0.05 -6.33
N VAL A 45 0.01 -0.72 -6.10
CA VAL A 45 1.34 -0.10 -6.09
C VAL A 45 1.97 -0.29 -7.46
N ILE A 46 2.31 0.80 -8.14
CA ILE A 46 2.75 0.79 -9.53
C ILE A 46 4.22 1.20 -9.63
N MET A 47 5.04 0.37 -10.26
CA MET A 47 6.41 0.71 -10.66
C MET A 47 6.39 1.30 -12.07
N SER A 48 6.58 2.61 -12.17
CA SER A 48 6.59 3.34 -13.45
C SER A 48 8.02 3.57 -13.94
N THR A 49 8.26 3.35 -15.23
CA THR A 49 9.56 3.58 -15.89
C THR A 49 9.35 4.36 -17.18
N ARG A 50 10.43 4.94 -17.73
CA ARG A 50 10.36 5.59 -19.05
C ARG A 50 10.06 4.55 -20.13
N LYS A 51 9.21 4.92 -21.08
CA LYS A 51 8.91 4.07 -22.24
C LYS A 51 10.19 3.74 -23.00
N GLY A 52 10.42 2.44 -23.23
CA GLY A 52 11.59 1.95 -23.97
C GLY A 52 12.89 1.91 -23.17
N ASP A 53 12.86 2.20 -21.86
CA ASP A 53 14.04 2.10 -21.00
C ASP A 53 14.50 0.63 -20.88
N ARG A 54 15.79 0.38 -21.15
CA ARG A 54 16.43 -0.94 -21.14
C ARG A 54 17.52 -1.05 -20.07
N SER A 55 17.51 -0.16 -19.08
CA SER A 55 18.52 -0.14 -18.02
C SER A 55 18.51 -1.48 -17.25
N PRO A 56 19.66 -2.17 -17.13
CA PRO A 56 19.72 -3.45 -16.41
C PRO A 56 19.34 -3.32 -14.94
N GLU A 57 19.53 -2.14 -14.34
CA GLU A 57 19.17 -1.84 -12.96
C GLU A 57 17.65 -1.85 -12.75
N ILE A 58 16.88 -1.38 -13.73
CA ILE A 58 15.40 -1.42 -13.68
C ILE A 58 14.92 -2.87 -13.75
N ALA A 59 15.52 -3.67 -14.62
CA ALA A 59 15.20 -5.09 -14.72
C ALA A 59 15.55 -5.84 -13.42
N LEU A 60 16.71 -5.55 -12.83
CA LEU A 60 17.14 -6.10 -11.56
C LEU A 60 16.19 -5.70 -10.43
N LEU A 61 15.79 -4.42 -10.35
CA LEU A 61 14.85 -3.95 -9.33
C LEU A 61 13.50 -4.69 -9.44
N LEU A 62 12.98 -4.85 -10.66
CA LEU A 62 11.74 -5.59 -10.88
C LEU A 62 11.87 -7.06 -10.47
N GLN A 63 13.02 -7.68 -10.74
CA GLN A 63 13.29 -9.05 -10.31
C GLN A 63 13.30 -9.15 -8.78
N LEU A 64 14.02 -8.25 -8.10
CA LEU A 64 14.07 -8.22 -6.63
C LEU A 64 12.69 -8.03 -6.00
N VAL A 65 11.86 -7.14 -6.57
CA VAL A 65 10.46 -6.96 -6.11
C VAL A 65 9.67 -8.27 -6.25
N LYS A 66 9.78 -8.96 -7.39
CA LYS A 66 9.09 -10.25 -7.60
C LYS A 66 9.56 -11.33 -6.62
N ASP A 67 10.86 -11.38 -6.32
CA ASP A 67 11.42 -12.35 -5.39
C ASP A 67 10.96 -12.09 -3.94
N ILE A 68 10.90 -10.82 -3.53
CA ILE A 68 10.33 -10.43 -2.23
C ILE A 68 8.86 -10.82 -2.17
N TYR A 69 8.06 -10.50 -3.19
CA TYR A 69 6.64 -10.86 -3.23
C TYR A 69 6.43 -12.37 -3.12
N ARG A 70 7.25 -13.16 -3.82
CA ARG A 70 7.21 -14.63 -3.71
C ARG A 70 7.52 -15.10 -2.29
N ARG A 71 8.55 -14.53 -1.64
CA ARG A 71 8.95 -14.89 -0.27
C ARG A 71 7.86 -14.59 0.74
N GLU A 72 7.18 -13.45 0.60
CA GLU A 72 6.11 -13.01 1.50
C GLU A 72 4.73 -13.58 1.12
N GLY A 73 4.63 -14.40 0.07
CA GLY A 73 3.36 -15.00 -0.38
C GLY A 73 2.37 -14.01 -1.01
N ILE A 74 2.85 -12.89 -1.53
CA ILE A 74 2.04 -11.83 -2.14
C ILE A 74 1.96 -12.05 -3.67
N ALA A 75 0.76 -11.98 -4.24
CA ALA A 75 0.57 -12.09 -5.69
C ALA A 75 1.07 -10.83 -6.43
N PHE A 76 1.77 -11.01 -7.54
CA PHE A 76 2.28 -9.91 -8.38
C PHE A 76 1.33 -9.66 -9.57
N GLY A 77 0.93 -8.40 -9.79
CA GLY A 77 0.16 -7.99 -10.97
C GLY A 77 -1.34 -8.34 -10.95
N VAL A 78 -1.93 -8.41 -9.75
CA VAL A 78 -3.39 -8.56 -9.54
C VAL A 78 -4.13 -7.23 -9.58
#